data_AF-A0A1M6M6Y7-F1
#
_entry.id   AF-A0A1M6M6Y7-F1
#
_cell.length_a   1.000
_cell.length_b   1.000
_cell.length_c   1.000
_cell.angle_alpha   90.00
_cell.angle_beta   90.00
_cell.angle_gamma   90.00
#
_symmetry.space_group_name_H-M   'P 1'
#
loop_
_entity.id
_entity.type
_entity.pdbx_description
1 polymer ?
#
loop_
_entity_poly.entity_id
_entity_poly.type
_entity_poly.pdbx_seq_one_letter_code
_entity_poly.pdbx_strand_id
1 'polypeptide(L)' 'MQDDELSFMEDMIAGTELLMCSTCGEETLHAHDEVLDVSPVATELKMQCTCCQTTRTWTDWTPPHKRAQSN' A
#
# COMPACT_ATOMS: atom_id res chain seq x y z
N MET A 1 15.06 -23.68 13.83
CA MET A 1 15.43 -22.75 12.73
C MET A 1 14.49 -22.92 11.54
N GLN A 2 13.20 -23.14 11.78
CA GLN A 2 12.12 -23.14 10.76
C GLN A 2 10.92 -22.33 11.28
N ASP A 3 10.67 -22.35 12.60
CA ASP A 3 9.63 -21.53 13.25
C ASP A 3 9.88 -20.01 13.16
N ASP A 4 11.14 -19.59 13.04
CA ASP A 4 11.50 -18.16 12.98
C ASP A 4 11.12 -17.50 11.65
N GLU A 5 11.12 -18.27 10.55
CA GLU A 5 10.75 -17.75 9.23
C GLU A 5 9.22 -17.66 9.07
N LEU A 6 8.48 -18.63 9.63
CA LEU A 6 7.02 -18.63 9.57
C LEU A 6 6.43 -17.45 10.36
N SER A 7 6.92 -17.24 11.59
CA SER A 7 6.50 -16.13 12.45
C SER A 7 6.82 -14.77 11.84
N PHE A 8 8.00 -14.60 11.24
CA PHE A 8 8.35 -13.38 10.52
C PHE A 8 7.40 -13.08 9.35
N MET A 9 7.00 -14.10 8.59
CA MET A 9 6.04 -13.93 7.49
C MET A 9 4.64 -13.60 8.01
N GLU A 10 4.21 -14.21 9.10
CA GLU A 10 2.92 -13.92 9.74
C GLU A 10 2.85 -12.49 10.26
N ASP A 11 3.92 -12.00 10.90
CA ASP A 11 4.02 -10.61 11.37
C ASP A 11 3.98 -9.61 10.19
N MET A 12 4.65 -9.94 9.09
CA MET A 12 4.62 -9.11 7.88
C MET A 12 3.22 -9.03 7.26
N ILE A 13 2.51 -10.16 7.20
CA ILE A 13 1.12 -10.20 6.69
C ILE A 13 0.19 -9.46 7.66
N ALA A 14 0.35 -9.63 8.97
CA ALA A 14 -0.47 -8.97 9.97
C ALA A 14 -0.31 -7.45 9.97
N GLY A 15 0.87 -6.94 9.61
CA GLY A 15 1.13 -5.51 9.42
C GLY A 15 0.62 -4.95 8.10
N THR A 16 0.08 -5.78 7.20
CA THR A 16 -0.42 -5.32 5.91
C THR A 16 -1.85 -4.79 6.07
N GLU A 17 -2.03 -3.49 5.86
CA GLU A 17 -3.35 -2.87 5.94
C GLU A 17 -4.23 -3.32 4.77
N LEU A 18 -5.40 -3.87 5.10
CA LEU A 18 -6.43 -4.18 4.11
C LEU A 18 -7.22 -2.91 3.79
N LEU A 19 -7.57 -2.74 2.52
CA LEU A 19 -8.33 -1.59 2.05
C LEU A 19 -9.74 -2.02 1.64
N MET A 20 -10.74 -1.19 1.97
CA MET A 20 -12.12 -1.43 1.57
C MET A 20 -12.27 -1.22 0.06
N CYS A 21 -12.57 -2.28 -0.69
CA CYS A 21 -12.84 -2.17 -2.10
C CYS A 21 -14.27 -1.71 -2.32
N SER A 22 -14.46 -0.44 -2.68
CA SER A 22 -15.80 0.10 -3.02
C SER A 22 -16.50 -0.53 -4.25
N THR A 23 -15.85 -1.44 -4.99
CA THR A 23 -16.50 -2.19 -6.07
C THR A 23 -17.12 -3.49 -5.58
N CYS A 24 -16.40 -4.31 -4.82
CA CYS A 24 -16.93 -5.57 -4.29
C CYS A 24 -17.47 -5.46 -2.86
N GLY A 25 -17.20 -4.36 -2.16
CA GLY A 25 -17.64 -4.12 -0.78
C GLY A 25 -16.83 -4.89 0.27
N GLU A 26 -15.73 -5.53 -0.13
CA GLU A 26 -14.92 -6.37 0.74
C GLU A 26 -13.63 -5.66 1.16
N GLU A 27 -13.21 -5.92 2.40
CA GLU A 27 -11.92 -5.48 2.92
C GLU A 27 -10.81 -6.41 2.41
N THR A 28 -9.96 -5.91 1.51
CA THR A 28 -9.07 -6.76 0.71
C THR A 28 -7.71 -6.11 0.46
N LEU A 29 -6.72 -6.94 0.14
CA LEU A 29 -5.44 -6.46 -0.36
C LEU A 29 -5.61 -5.84 -1.75
N HIS A 30 -4.94 -4.72 -1.96
CA HIS A 30 -4.85 -4.07 -3.26
C HIS A 30 -3.39 -4.07 -3.71
N ALA A 31 -3.13 -4.65 -4.87
CA ALA A 31 -1.80 -4.72 -5.45
C ALA A 31 -1.49 -3.41 -6.19
N HIS A 32 -0.26 -2.90 -6.06
CA HIS A 32 0.21 -1.77 -6.86
C HIS A 32 0.43 -2.24 -8.31
N ASP A 33 -0.27 -1.63 -9.25
CA ASP A 33 -0.21 -1.95 -10.68
C ASP A 33 0.75 -0.99 -11.41
N GLU A 34 0.56 0.32 -11.22
CA GLU A 34 1.30 1.36 -11.94
C GLU A 34 1.43 2.63 -11.10
N VAL A 35 2.51 3.40 -11.27
CA VAL A 35 2.63 4.76 -10.75
C VAL A 35 2.19 5.75 -11.82
N LEU A 36 1.17 6.55 -11.55
CA LEU A 36 0.59 7.48 -12.51
C LEU A 36 1.26 8.86 -12.45
N ASP A 37 1.48 9.39 -11.25
CA ASP A 37 2.12 10.68 -11.04
C ASP A 37 2.91 10.69 -9.73
N VAL A 38 4.00 11.45 -9.71
CA VAL A 38 4.83 11.66 -8.53
C VAL A 38 5.02 13.15 -8.33
N SER A 39 4.45 13.66 -7.25
CA SER A 39 4.59 15.06 -6.84
C SER A 39 5.40 15.15 -5.53
N PRO A 40 5.88 16.36 -5.16
CA PRO A 40 6.58 16.54 -3.89
C PRO A 40 5.75 16.26 -2.63
N VAL A 41 4.43 16.15 -2.75
CA VAL A 41 3.49 16.03 -1.63
C VAL A 41 2.69 14.73 -1.65
N ALA A 42 2.65 14.04 -2.79
CA ALA A 42 1.87 12.84 -2.97
C ALA A 42 2.32 12.04 -4.19
N THR A 43 2.09 10.73 -4.13
CA THR A 43 2.23 9.82 -5.26
C THR A 43 0.86 9.29 -5.65
N GLU A 44 0.50 9.42 -6.91
CA GLU A 44 -0.70 8.80 -7.47
C GLU A 44 -0.35 7.43 -8.03
N LEU A 45 -1.05 6.42 -7.54
CA LEU A 45 -0.84 5.02 -7.82
C LEU A 45 -2.11 4.44 -8.40
N LYS A 46 -1.95 3.52 -9.33
CA LYS A 46 -3.02 2.65 -9.80
C LYS A 46 -2.88 1.34 -9.06
N MET A 47 -3.95 0.94 -8.37
CA MET A 47 -4.00 -0.27 -7.58
C MET A 47 -5.14 -1.16 -8.04
N GLN A 48 -4.93 -2.47 -7.96
CA GLN A 48 -5.91 -3.48 -8.33
C GLN A 48 -6.36 -4.27 -7.11
N CYS A 49 -7.67 -4.37 -6.91
CA CYS A 49 -8.23 -5.24 -5.89
C CYS A 49 -7.90 -6.70 -6.21
N THR A 50 -7.29 -7.41 -5.27
CA THR A 50 -6.92 -8.83 -5.45
C THR A 50 -8.13 -9.77 -5.47
N CYS A 51 -9.30 -9.32 -5.00
CA CYS A 51 -10.53 -10.11 -5.00
C CYS A 51 -11.32 -9.97 -6.32
N CYS A 52 -11.73 -8.75 -6.68
CA CYS A 52 -12.57 -8.51 -7.86
C CYS A 52 -11.81 -8.02 -9.09
N GLN A 53 -10.48 -7.88 -9.00
CA GLN A 53 -9.59 -7.41 -10.07
C GLN A 53 -9.94 -6.02 -10.62
N THR A 54 -10.79 -5.27 -9.92
CA THR A 54 -11.12 -3.90 -10.31
C THR A 54 -9.96 -2.98 -9.98
N THR A 55 -9.63 -2.12 -10.93
CA THR A 55 -8.54 -1.16 -10.81
C THR A 55 -9.05 0.21 -10.40
N ARG A 56 -8.34 0.86 -9.48
CA ARG A 56 -8.65 2.20 -8.98
C ARG A 56 -7.39 3.01 -8.75
N THR A 57 -7.52 4.32 -8.78
CA THR A 57 -6.47 5.24 -8.39
C THR A 57 -6.46 5.45 -6.88
N TRP A 58 -5.26 5.54 -6.34
CA TRP A 58 -4.96 5.78 -4.94
C TRP A 58 -3.91 6.88 -4.82
N THR A 59 -4.08 7.78 -3.86
CA THR A 59 -3.12 8.86 -3.62
C THR A 59 -2.44 8.58 -2.29
N ASP A 60 -1.16 8.23 -2.35
CA ASP A 60 -0.30 8.12 -1.17
C ASP A 60 0.28 9.48 -0.83
N TRP A 61 -0.18 10.06 0.29
CA TRP A 61 0.29 11.35 0.76
C TRP A 61 1.62 11.18 1.46
N THR A 62 2.70 11.57 0.78
CA THR A 62 4.01 11.61 1.40
C THR A 62 4.01 12.76 2.42
N PRO A 63 4.17 12.51 3.73
CA PRO A 63 4.32 13.60 4.67
C PRO A 63 5.53 14.44 4.24
N PRO A 64 5.46 15.78 4.33
CA PRO A 64 6.56 16.62 3.89
C PRO A 64 7.81 16.19 4.66
N HIS A 65 8.80 15.66 3.95
CA HIS A 65 10.12 15.44 4.51
C HIS A 65 10.56 16.80 5.05
N LYS A 66 10.52 16.98 6.37
CA LYS A 66 11.25 18.06 7.02
C LYS A 66 12.68 17.84 6.57
N ARG A 67 13.18 18.65 5.64
CA ARG A 67 14.60 18.71 5.30
C ARG A 67 15.32 18.77 6.65
N ALA A 68 16.03 17.69 7.00
CA ALA A 68 16.94 17.72 8.11
C ALA A 68 17.98 18.78 7.75
N GLN A 69 17.79 19.99 8.27
CA GLN A 69 18.80 21.03 8.24
C GLN A 69 19.92 20.54 9.15
N SER A 70 20.90 19.87 8.56
CA SER A 70 22.21 19.69 9.17
C SER A 70 22.88 21.07 9.18
N ASN A 71 23.04 21.63 10.37
CA ASN A 71 23.83 22.83 10.63
C ASN A 71 25.19 22.42 11.19
#